data_AF-A0A8S0YGF6-F1
#
_entry.id   AF-A0A8S0YGF6-F1
#
_cell.length_a   1.000
_cell.length_b   1.000
_cell.length_c   1.000
_cell.angle_alpha   90.00
_cell.angle_beta   90.00
_cell.angle_gamma   90.00
#
_symmetry.space_group_name_H-M   'P 1'
#
loop_
_entity.id
_entity.type
_entity.pdbx_description
1 polymer ?
#
loop_
_entity_poly.entity_id
_entity_poly.type
_entity_poly.pdbx_seq_one_letter_code
_entity_poly.pdbx_strand_id
1 'polypeptide(L)'
;MTQKLWLWLWLSVVMVISGALLLYPIGTTALNIIFVVVKIGMLAGLVILLFLRKKLGFYIWALFSIGAVVMTIIKWNIVGRVSFLIIASIVVDILMPVVAYVLIKKYGVI
;
A
#
# COMPACT_ATOMS: atom_id res chain seq x y z
N MET A 1 1.73 18.30 10.74
CA MET A 1 2.27 17.33 9.77
C MET A 1 3.23 18.06 8.86
N THR A 2 4.48 17.59 8.73
CA THR A 2 5.49 18.25 7.88
C THR A 2 5.18 18.10 6.40
N GLN A 3 5.54 19.07 5.56
CA GLN A 3 5.35 19.02 4.09
C GLN A 3 5.89 17.71 3.47
N LYS A 4 7.05 17.22 3.94
CA LYS A 4 7.65 15.97 3.47
C LYS A 4 6.75 14.75 3.68
N LEU A 5 6.19 14.59 4.88
CA LEU A 5 5.27 13.50 5.20
C LEU A 5 3.95 13.62 4.42
N TRP A 6 3.47 14.84 4.21
CA TRP A 6 2.24 15.07 3.42
C TRP A 6 2.42 14.68 1.95
N LEU A 7 3.51 15.11 1.32
CA LEU A 7 3.86 14.69 -0.04
C LEU A 7 4.06 13.18 -0.13
N TRP A 8 4.71 12.57 0.87
CA TRP A 8 4.94 11.12 0.90
C TRP A 8 3.64 10.31 0.98
N LEU A 9 2.68 10.76 1.80
CA LEU A 9 1.38 10.09 1.91
C LEU A 9 0.55 10.25 0.62
N TRP A 10 0.60 11.41 -0.04
CA TRP A 10 -0.02 11.57 -1.35
C TRP A 10 0.64 10.70 -2.43
N LEU A 11 1.97 10.60 -2.43
CA LEU A 11 2.69 9.67 -3.31
C LEU A 11 2.25 8.22 -3.05
N SER A 12 2.06 7.86 -1.77
CA SER A 12 1.56 6.53 -1.39
C SER A 12 0.15 6.28 -1.94
N VAL A 13 -0.74 7.27 -1.91
CA VAL A 13 -2.08 7.18 -2.52
C VAL A 13 -1.99 6.91 -4.02
N VAL A 14 -1.16 7.67 -4.74
CA VAL A 14 -0.97 7.47 -6.19
C VAL A 14 -0.44 6.07 -6.47
N MET A 15 0.57 5.62 -5.73
CA MET A 15 1.14 4.27 -5.91
C MET A 15 0.15 3.15 -5.60
N VAL A 16 -0.73 3.33 -4.60
CA VAL A 16 -1.81 2.36 -4.30
C VAL A 16 -2.79 2.25 -5.47
N ILE A 17 -3.18 3.38 -6.06
CA ILE A 17 -4.08 3.41 -7.23
C ILE A 17 -3.40 2.81 -8.47
N SER A 18 -2.16 3.21 -8.76
CA SER A 18 -1.38 2.65 -9.87
C SER A 18 -1.16 1.16 -9.70
N GLY A 19 -0.84 0.70 -8.48
CA GLY A 19 -0.71 -0.72 -8.17
C GLY A 19 -2.02 -1.48 -8.39
N ALA A 20 -3.15 -0.91 -7.98
CA ALA A 20 -4.47 -1.49 -8.27
C ALA A 20 -4.67 -1.70 -9.77
N LEU A 21 -4.41 -0.68 -10.59
CA LEU A 21 -4.60 -0.74 -12.05
C LEU A 21 -3.63 -1.72 -12.74
N LEU A 22 -2.34 -1.69 -12.37
CA LEU A 22 -1.31 -2.48 -13.03
C LEU A 22 -1.37 -3.97 -12.68
N LEU A 23 -1.81 -4.32 -11.46
CA LEU A 23 -1.90 -5.72 -10.99
C LEU A 23 -3.31 -6.30 -11.13
N TYR A 24 -4.30 -5.50 -11.50
CA TYR A 24 -5.66 -5.98 -11.78
C TYR A 24 -5.73 -7.05 -12.89
N PRO A 25 -5.07 -6.93 -14.05
CA PRO A 25 -5.17 -7.95 -15.10
C PRO A 25 -4.42 -9.26 -14.77
N ILE A 26 -3.73 -9.33 -13.62
CA ILE A 26 -2.85 -10.44 -13.25
C ILE A 26 -3.53 -11.31 -12.19
N GLY A 27 -3.93 -12.53 -12.57
CA GLY A 27 -4.50 -13.55 -11.68
C GLY A 27 -5.95 -13.89 -11.99
N THR A 28 -6.60 -14.62 -11.07
CA THR A 28 -8.01 -14.99 -11.20
C THR A 28 -8.94 -13.87 -10.72
N THR A 29 -10.16 -13.84 -11.24
CA THR A 29 -11.17 -12.83 -10.90
C THR A 29 -11.42 -12.71 -9.40
N ALA A 30 -11.45 -13.85 -8.68
CA ALA A 30 -11.62 -13.89 -7.24
C ALA A 30 -10.46 -13.20 -6.49
N LEU A 31 -9.21 -13.45 -6.90
CA LEU A 31 -8.04 -12.81 -6.30
C LEU A 31 -7.97 -11.32 -6.63
N ASN A 32 -8.45 -10.91 -7.80
CA ASN A 32 -8.53 -9.51 -8.18
C ASN A 32 -9.54 -8.75 -7.32
N ILE A 33 -10.70 -9.35 -7.03
CA ILE A 33 -11.71 -8.76 -6.14
C ILE A 33 -11.12 -8.54 -4.74
N ILE A 34 -10.48 -9.57 -4.17
CA ILE A 34 -9.85 -9.44 -2.85
C ILE A 34 -8.72 -8.40 -2.88
N PHE A 35 -7.92 -8.36 -3.95
CA PHE A 35 -6.87 -7.36 -4.12
C PHE A 35 -7.41 -5.93 -4.14
N VAL A 36 -8.55 -5.70 -4.79
CA VAL A 36 -9.24 -4.41 -4.78
C VAL A 36 -9.71 -4.05 -3.38
N VAL A 37 -10.31 -4.99 -2.63
CA VAL A 37 -10.73 -4.76 -1.23
C VAL A 37 -9.53 -4.37 -0.36
N VAL A 38 -8.40 -5.05 -0.52
CA VAL A 38 -7.15 -4.72 0.19
C VAL A 38 -6.68 -3.30 -0.16
N LYS A 39 -6.65 -2.94 -1.45
CA LYS A 39 -6.24 -1.59 -1.89
C LYS A 39 -7.20 -0.50 -1.38
N ILE A 40 -8.51 -0.77 -1.32
CA ILE A 40 -9.49 0.13 -0.67
C ILE A 40 -9.17 0.31 0.82
N GLY A 41 -8.84 -0.78 1.52
CA GLY A 41 -8.41 -0.73 2.92
C GLY A 41 -7.14 0.11 3.13
N MET A 42 -6.16 -0.01 2.22
CA MET A 42 -4.95 0.83 2.22
C MET A 42 -5.31 2.31 2.03
N LEU A 43 -6.18 2.64 1.06
CA LEU A 43 -6.65 4.00 0.83
C LEU A 43 -7.40 4.56 2.04
N ALA A 44 -8.27 3.77 2.67
CA ALA A 44 -8.98 4.18 3.88
C ALA A 44 -8.00 4.50 5.02
N GLY A 45 -6.99 3.66 5.24
CA GLY A 45 -5.93 3.92 6.22
C GLY A 45 -5.15 5.21 5.93
N LEU A 46 -4.78 5.43 4.66
CA LEU A 46 -4.10 6.65 4.20
C LEU A 46 -4.97 7.90 4.37
N VAL A 47 -6.27 7.84 4.05
CA VAL A 47 -7.22 8.94 4.23
C VAL A 47 -7.38 9.28 5.71
N ILE A 48 -7.52 8.27 6.57
CA ILE A 48 -7.58 8.48 8.03
C ILE A 48 -6.29 9.14 8.53
N LEU A 49 -5.13 8.72 8.02
CA LEU A 49 -3.85 9.29 8.41
C LEU A 49 -3.67 10.74 7.89
N LEU A 50 -4.09 11.03 6.65
CA LEU A 50 -4.00 12.34 6.01
C LEU A 50 -4.95 13.38 6.64
N PHE A 51 -6.21 13.02 6.84
CA PHE A 51 -7.25 13.95 7.27
C PHE A 51 -7.46 13.95 8.79
N LEU A 52 -7.51 12.78 9.42
CA LEU A 52 -7.74 12.68 10.87
C LEU A 52 -6.45 12.69 11.69
N ARG A 53 -5.28 12.53 11.07
CA ARG A 53 -3.96 12.50 11.73
C ARG A 53 -3.86 11.50 12.89
N LYS A 54 -4.69 10.44 12.86
CA LYS A 54 -4.73 9.41 13.91
C LYS A 54 -3.71 8.30 13.62
N LYS A 55 -3.00 7.83 14.67
CA LYS A 55 -2.08 6.67 14.58
C LYS A 55 -2.76 5.42 14.00
N LEU A 56 -4.07 5.28 14.26
CA LEU A 56 -4.90 4.20 13.73
C LEU A 56 -4.86 4.11 12.19
N GLY A 57 -4.82 5.24 11.48
CA GLY A 57 -4.75 5.24 10.01
C GLY A 57 -3.47 4.59 9.51
N PHE A 58 -2.34 4.84 10.18
CA PHE A 58 -1.07 4.20 9.88
C PHE A 58 -1.13 2.69 10.13
N TYR A 59 -1.67 2.24 11.27
CA TYR A 59 -1.79 0.81 11.57
C TYR A 59 -2.68 0.08 10.57
N ILE A 60 -3.84 0.65 10.22
CA ILE A 60 -4.73 0.09 9.20
C ILE A 60 -3.98 -0.01 7.87
N TRP A 61 -3.35 1.08 7.43
CA TRP A 61 -2.61 1.09 6.18
C TRP A 61 -1.45 0.07 6.16
N ALA A 62 -0.66 -0.03 7.23
CA ALA A 62 0.43 -0.99 7.35
C ALA A 62 -0.08 -2.44 7.34
N LEU A 63 -1.18 -2.73 8.05
CA LEU A 63 -1.80 -4.05 8.06
C LEU A 63 -2.27 -4.47 6.66
N PHE A 64 -2.95 -3.57 5.95
CA PHE A 64 -3.38 -3.81 4.58
C PHE A 64 -2.20 -3.88 3.60
N SER A 65 -1.09 -3.19 3.86
CA SER A 65 0.15 -3.31 3.07
C SER A 65 0.75 -4.71 3.18
N ILE A 66 0.78 -5.30 4.38
CA ILE A 66 1.20 -6.69 4.57
C ILE A 66 0.26 -7.64 3.80
N GLY A 67 -1.06 -7.41 3.89
CA GLY A 67 -2.05 -8.16 3.12
C GLY A 67 -1.82 -8.06 1.61
N ALA A 68 -1.47 -6.89 1.10
CA ALA A 68 -1.17 -6.67 -0.31
C ALA A 68 0.08 -7.47 -0.76
N VAL A 69 1.14 -7.47 0.05
CA VAL A 69 2.35 -8.26 -0.22
C VAL A 69 2.03 -9.75 -0.29
N VAL A 70 1.31 -10.28 0.72
CA VAL A 70 0.91 -11.70 0.74
C VAL A 70 0.07 -12.04 -0.49
N MET A 71 -0.88 -11.20 -0.86
CA MET A 71 -1.71 -11.43 -2.04
C MET A 71 -0.91 -11.40 -3.34
N THR A 72 0.03 -10.47 -3.47
CA THR A 72 0.90 -10.39 -4.63
C THR A 72 1.78 -11.64 -4.77
N ILE A 73 2.27 -12.20 -3.66
CA ILE A 73 3.03 -13.46 -3.64
C ILE A 73 2.13 -14.64 -4.07
N ILE A 74 0.89 -14.71 -3.58
CA ILE A 74 -0.07 -15.75 -3.97
C ILE A 74 -0.37 -15.66 -5.47
N LYS A 75 -0.65 -14.45 -5.98
CA LYS A 75 -0.85 -14.20 -7.41
C LYS A 75 0.35 -14.60 -8.24
N TRP A 76 1.56 -14.33 -7.76
CA TRP A 76 2.79 -14.72 -8.44
C TRP A 76 2.93 -16.25 -8.54
N ASN A 77 2.65 -16.98 -7.45
CA ASN A 77 2.70 -18.44 -7.44
C ASN A 77 1.75 -19.05 -8.49
N ILE A 78 0.53 -18.49 -8.63
CA ILE A 78 -0.47 -18.96 -9.58
C ILE A 78 -0.09 -18.65 -11.04
N VAL A 79 0.49 -17.49 -11.31
CA VAL A 79 0.87 -17.09 -12.67
C VAL A 79 2.16 -17.77 -13.13
N GLY A 80 3.03 -18.19 -12.19
CA GLY A 80 4.28 -18.90 -12.46
C GLY A 80 5.34 -18.08 -13.22
N ARG A 81 5.05 -16.82 -13.57
CA ARG A 81 5.96 -15.90 -14.25
C ARG A 81 6.31 -14.72 -13.36
N VAL A 82 7.60 -14.47 -13.20
CA VAL A 82 8.12 -13.28 -12.54
C VAL A 82 8.01 -12.11 -13.51
N SER A 83 7.20 -11.11 -13.17
CA SER A 83 7.21 -9.82 -13.86
C SER A 83 7.84 -8.77 -12.95
N PHE A 84 8.60 -7.84 -13.54
CA PHE A 84 9.17 -6.69 -12.83
C PHE A 84 8.10 -5.92 -12.04
N LEU A 85 6.87 -5.87 -12.54
CA LEU A 85 5.73 -5.23 -11.87
C LEU A 85 5.37 -5.87 -10.52
N ILE A 86 5.50 -7.19 -10.41
CA ILE A 86 5.21 -7.95 -9.17
C ILE A 86 6.25 -7.59 -8.12
N ILE A 87 7.53 -7.64 -8.48
CA ILE A 87 8.64 -7.29 -7.56
C ILE A 87 8.53 -5.83 -7.13
N ALA A 88 8.34 -4.91 -8.10
CA ALA A 88 8.20 -3.49 -7.82
C ALA A 88 7.03 -3.22 -6.86
N SER A 89 5.90 -3.91 -7.02
CA SER A 89 4.74 -3.74 -6.15
C SER A 89 4.99 -4.18 -4.72
N ILE A 90 5.66 -5.32 -4.49
CA ILE A 90 6.06 -5.78 -3.16
C ILE A 90 6.99 -4.77 -2.50
N VAL A 91 7.99 -4.29 -3.24
CA VAL A 91 8.96 -3.30 -2.74
C VAL A 91 8.25 -2.02 -2.35
N VAL A 92 7.32 -1.52 -3.17
CA VAL A 92 6.55 -0.29 -2.89
C VAL A 92 5.63 -0.49 -1.67
N ASP A 93 4.90 -1.59 -1.60
CA ASP A 93 3.97 -1.88 -0.51
C ASP A 93 4.70 -2.04 0.85
N ILE A 94 5.99 -2.44 0.85
CA ILE A 94 6.83 -2.45 2.06
C ILE A 94 7.46 -1.09 2.34
N LEU A 95 8.08 -0.46 1.34
CA LEU A 95 8.86 0.78 1.52
C LEU A 95 7.98 1.95 1.96
N MET A 96 6.79 2.09 1.39
CA MET A 96 5.92 3.23 1.68
C MET A 96 5.56 3.35 3.17
N PRO A 97 5.03 2.31 3.84
CA PRO A 97 4.74 2.37 5.28
C PRO A 97 6.01 2.48 6.13
N VAL A 98 7.12 1.85 5.73
CA VAL A 98 8.40 1.96 6.48
C VAL A 98 8.94 3.38 6.46
N VAL A 99 9.01 4.02 5.29
CA VAL A 99 9.47 5.41 5.18
C VAL A 99 8.52 6.36 5.90
N ALA A 100 7.21 6.14 5.79
CA ALA A 100 6.23 6.92 6.55
C ALA A 100 6.43 6.80 8.06
N TYR A 101 6.72 5.61 8.59
CA TYR A 101 7.04 5.40 10.00
C TYR A 101 8.29 6.16 10.44
N VAL A 102 9.36 6.11 9.63
CA VAL A 102 10.61 6.84 9.92
C VAL A 102 10.35 8.35 9.94
N LEU A 103 9.57 8.86 8.98
CA LEU A 103 9.20 10.29 8.93
C LEU A 103 8.34 10.68 10.13
N ILE A 104 7.35 9.88 10.49
CA ILE A 104 6.51 10.09 11.68
C ILE A 104 7.38 10.17 12.95
N LYS A 105 8.28 9.19 13.14
CA LYS A 105 9.18 9.13 14.31
C LYS A 105 10.15 10.30 14.35
N LYS A 106 10.70 10.69 13.19
CA LYS A 106 11.71 11.77 13.09
C LYS A 106 11.12 13.16 13.33
N TYR A 107 9.90 13.42 12.88
CA TYR A 107 9.29 14.75 12.96
C TYR A 107 8.30 14.91 14.11
N GLY A 108 8.15 13.90 14.97
CA GLY A 108 7.23 13.97 16.12
C GLY A 108 5.77 14.24 15.71
N VAL A 109 5.40 13.91 14.47
CA VAL A 109 4.03 14.06 13.99
C VAL A 109 3.30 12.77 14.34
N ILE A 110 2.98 12.60 15.63
CA ILE A 110 1.68 12.22 16.22
C ILE A 110 1.81 12.21 17.74
#